data_AF-A0A928SPF0-F1
#
_entry.id   AF-A0A928SPF0-F1
#
_cell.length_a   1.000
_cell.length_b   1.000
_cell.length_c   1.000
_cell.angle_alpha   90.00
_cell.angle_beta   90.00
_cell.angle_gamma   90.00
#
_symmetry.space_group_name_H-M   'P 1'
#
loop_
_entity.id
_entity.type
_entity.pdbx_description
1 polymer ?
#
loop_
_entity_poly.entity_id
_entity_poly.type
_entity_poly.pdbx_seq_one_letter_code
_entity_poly.pdbx_strand_id
1 'polypeptide(L)'
;MADDERFTRPATWEDVIRLAELFAKHGVAWALIGGYAIAAHGFVRFSEDVDVLVDPSPENARRWIAALSELPDHAARDLAGQERLFVDEGPYAIRVNDEFTVDVMPAACGHGWEELAPHIEAREVDGVAIPVLGLAGLLLTKQGMRDRDRADAAVLRAALERLRGESG
;
A
#
# COMPACT_ATOMS: atom_id res chain seq x y z
N MET A 1 19.11 -31.77 -8.46
CA MET A 1 18.16 -31.08 -7.56
C MET A 1 18.36 -29.61 -7.85
N ALA A 2 17.45 -29.01 -8.63
CA ALA A 2 17.53 -27.58 -8.88
C ALA A 2 17.18 -26.88 -7.56
N ASP A 3 18.15 -26.13 -7.06
CA ASP A 3 17.94 -25.12 -6.04
C ASP A 3 17.06 -24.06 -6.71
N ASP A 4 15.76 -24.12 -6.44
CA ASP A 4 14.79 -23.13 -6.91
C ASP A 4 15.00 -21.90 -6.02
N GLU A 5 16.01 -21.10 -6.35
CA GLU A 5 16.22 -19.80 -5.73
C GLU A 5 14.96 -18.97 -5.99
N ARG A 6 14.04 -18.96 -5.02
CA ARG A 6 12.84 -18.13 -5.03
C ARG A 6 13.29 -16.69 -4.90
N PHE A 7 13.32 -15.98 -6.03
CA PHE A 7 13.69 -14.58 -6.09
C PHE A 7 12.44 -13.71 -6.02
N THR A 8 12.42 -12.79 -5.04
CA THR A 8 11.46 -11.68 -5.03
C THR A 8 11.74 -10.77 -6.23
N ARG A 9 10.77 -10.66 -7.14
CA ARG A 9 10.85 -9.82 -8.34
C ARG A 9 10.14 -8.47 -8.12
N PRO A 10 10.39 -7.47 -8.98
CA PRO A 10 9.57 -6.27 -9.00
C PRO A 10 8.09 -6.61 -9.20
N ALA A 11 7.23 -5.93 -8.44
CA ALA A 11 5.79 -6.04 -8.58
C ALA A 11 5.32 -5.52 -9.95
N THR A 12 4.11 -5.94 -10.31
CA THR A 12 3.38 -5.53 -11.51
C THR A 12 1.96 -5.09 -11.11
N TRP A 13 1.19 -4.55 -12.06
CA TRP A 13 -0.22 -4.28 -11.82
C TRP A 13 -1.04 -5.55 -11.56
N GLU A 14 -0.67 -6.68 -12.16
CA GLU A 14 -1.30 -7.98 -11.89
C GLU A 14 -1.12 -8.38 -10.42
N ASP A 15 0.04 -8.10 -9.83
CA ASP A 15 0.30 -8.35 -8.42
C ASP A 15 -0.52 -7.43 -7.50
N VAL A 16 -0.68 -6.16 -7.87
CA VAL A 16 -1.51 -5.20 -7.14
C VAL A 16 -2.98 -5.61 -7.18
N ILE A 17 -3.47 -6.07 -8.34
CA ILE A 17 -4.83 -6.59 -8.50
C ILE A 17 -5.02 -7.85 -7.65
N ARG A 18 -4.10 -8.81 -7.74
CA ARG A 18 -4.11 -10.04 -6.94
C ARG A 18 -4.13 -9.73 -5.44
N LEU A 19 -3.32 -8.76 -5.01
CA LEU A 19 -3.30 -8.31 -3.61
C LEU A 19 -4.65 -7.74 -3.20
N ALA A 20 -5.27 -6.91 -4.05
CA ALA A 20 -6.58 -6.34 -3.78
C ALA A 20 -7.68 -7.40 -3.65
N GLU A 21 -7.67 -8.41 -4.50
CA GLU A 21 -8.60 -9.54 -4.42
C GLU A 21 -8.40 -10.38 -3.15
N LEU A 22 -7.15 -10.68 -2.78
CA LEU A 22 -6.83 -11.37 -1.53
C LEU A 22 -7.28 -10.56 -0.31
N PHE A 23 -7.01 -9.26 -0.30
CA PHE A 23 -7.39 -8.40 0.82
C PHE A 23 -8.92 -8.23 0.91
N ALA A 24 -9.61 -8.14 -0.22
CA ALA A 24 -11.07 -8.14 -0.26
C ALA A 24 -11.66 -9.47 0.28
N LYS A 25 -11.09 -10.61 -0.14
CA LYS A 25 -11.49 -11.95 0.33
C LYS A 25 -11.38 -12.07 1.86
N HIS A 26 -10.36 -11.48 2.47
CA HIS A 26 -10.12 -11.52 3.92
C HIS A 26 -10.75 -10.35 4.69
N GLY A 27 -11.40 -9.41 4.00
CA GLY A 27 -12.01 -8.22 4.64
C GLY A 27 -10.98 -7.31 5.31
N VAL A 28 -9.80 -7.16 4.71
CA VAL A 28 -8.74 -6.28 5.22
C VAL A 28 -9.18 -4.82 5.08
N ALA A 29 -8.98 -4.03 6.11
CA ALA A 29 -9.06 -2.57 6.08
C ALA A 29 -7.68 -2.02 5.65
N TRP A 30 -7.59 -1.55 4.40
CA TRP A 30 -6.34 -1.09 3.80
C TRP A 30 -6.56 -0.03 2.72
N ALA A 31 -5.46 0.59 2.29
CA ALA A 31 -5.38 1.34 1.04
C ALA A 31 -4.00 1.20 0.39
N LEU A 32 -3.98 1.19 -0.94
CA LEU A 32 -2.79 1.34 -1.74
C LEU A 32 -2.22 2.75 -1.54
N ILE A 33 -0.93 2.82 -1.22
CA ILE A 33 -0.19 4.08 -1.08
C ILE A 33 1.04 4.07 -1.99
N GLY A 34 1.95 5.03 -1.79
CA GLY A 34 3.26 5.01 -2.44
C GLY A 34 3.21 5.10 -3.95
N GLY A 35 4.05 4.33 -4.63
CA GLY A 35 4.29 4.47 -6.07
C GLY A 35 3.09 4.07 -6.93
N TYR A 36 2.51 2.90 -6.64
CA TYR A 36 1.35 2.41 -7.36
C TYR A 36 0.11 3.27 -7.14
N ALA A 37 -0.05 3.88 -5.96
CA ALA A 37 -1.13 4.83 -5.74
C ALA A 37 -0.99 6.07 -6.63
N ILE A 38 0.22 6.65 -6.73
CA ILE A 38 0.50 7.76 -7.66
C ILE A 38 0.19 7.35 -9.11
N ALA A 39 0.58 6.13 -9.50
CA ALA A 39 0.31 5.59 -10.83
C ALA A 39 -1.19 5.35 -11.09
N ALA A 40 -1.97 4.92 -10.10
CA ALA A 40 -3.43 4.78 -10.19
C ALA A 40 -4.14 6.12 -10.46
N HIS A 41 -3.52 7.24 -10.10
CA HIS A 41 -3.99 8.59 -10.42
C HIS A 41 -3.52 9.11 -11.78
N GLY A 42 -2.87 8.28 -12.60
CA GLY A 42 -2.43 8.62 -13.96
C GLY A 42 -1.06 9.31 -14.04
N PHE A 43 -0.27 9.30 -12.96
CA PHE A 43 1.07 9.88 -12.95
C PHE A 43 2.14 8.80 -13.08
N VAL A 44 3.16 9.05 -13.92
CA VAL A 44 4.24 8.09 -14.12
C VAL A 44 5.10 7.99 -12.85
N ARG A 45 5.00 6.88 -12.13
CA ARG A 45 5.84 6.55 -10.98
C ARG A 45 6.15 5.05 -11.00
N PHE A 46 7.38 4.69 -11.34
CA PHE A 46 7.84 3.30 -11.29
C PHE A 46 8.07 2.86 -9.84
N SER A 47 7.50 1.74 -9.41
CA SER A 47 7.72 1.09 -8.11
C SER A 47 8.07 -0.38 -8.27
N GLU A 48 9.03 -0.85 -7.48
CA GLU A 48 9.38 -2.27 -7.42
C GLU A 48 8.59 -2.99 -6.33
N ASP A 49 8.19 -2.25 -5.28
CA ASP A 49 7.45 -2.76 -4.13
C ASP A 49 5.99 -2.23 -4.14
N VAL A 50 5.07 -3.00 -3.55
CA VAL A 50 3.68 -2.58 -3.30
C VAL A 50 3.56 -2.05 -1.87
N ASP A 51 3.32 -0.74 -1.74
CA ASP A 51 3.12 -0.10 -0.43
C ASP A 51 1.64 -0.09 -0.05
N VAL A 52 1.29 -0.60 1.13
CA VAL A 52 -0.08 -0.61 1.65
C VAL A 52 -0.16 0.04 3.03
N LEU A 53 -1.14 0.93 3.21
CA LEU A 53 -1.56 1.42 4.52
C LEU A 53 -2.61 0.48 5.08
N VAL A 54 -2.52 0.10 6.36
CA VAL A 54 -3.50 -0.76 7.04
C VAL A 54 -3.98 -0.16 8.35
N ASP A 55 -5.22 -0.48 8.73
CA ASP A 55 -5.70 -0.27 10.10
C ASP A 55 -4.80 -1.07 11.06
N PRO A 56 -4.22 -0.45 12.12
CA PRO A 56 -3.24 -1.10 12.99
C PRO A 56 -3.86 -2.00 14.05
N SER A 57 -5.19 -2.19 14.07
CA SER A 57 -5.86 -3.07 15.02
C SER A 57 -5.38 -4.53 14.87
N PRO A 58 -5.26 -5.27 15.99
CA PRO A 58 -4.87 -6.68 15.91
C PRO A 58 -5.83 -7.55 15.10
N GLU A 59 -7.10 -7.17 15.04
CA GLU A 59 -8.08 -7.86 14.21
C GLU A 59 -7.76 -7.70 12.71
N ASN A 60 -7.43 -6.48 12.27
CA ASN A 60 -7.02 -6.25 10.90
C ASN A 60 -5.65 -6.87 10.59
N ALA A 61 -4.74 -6.88 11.58
CA ALA A 61 -3.48 -7.58 11.47
C ALA A 61 -3.64 -9.06 11.15
N ARG A 62 -4.53 -9.74 11.89
CA ARG A 62 -4.90 -11.13 11.60
C ARG A 62 -5.34 -11.33 10.15
N ARG A 63 -6.13 -10.40 9.61
CA ARG A 63 -6.72 -10.49 8.27
C ARG A 63 -5.66 -10.32 7.18
N TRP A 64 -4.81 -9.29 7.26
CA TRP A 64 -3.79 -9.11 6.22
C TRP A 64 -2.68 -10.16 6.31
N ILE A 65 -2.33 -10.65 7.51
CA ILE A 65 -1.39 -11.77 7.67
C ILE A 65 -1.95 -13.02 6.98
N ALA A 66 -3.23 -13.33 7.21
CA ALA A 66 -3.90 -14.46 6.57
C ALA A 66 -3.97 -14.30 5.04
N ALA A 67 -4.27 -13.10 4.56
CA ALA A 67 -4.32 -12.81 3.13
C ALA A 67 -2.95 -12.95 2.44
N LEU A 68 -1.90 -12.34 3.00
CA LEU A 68 -0.54 -12.44 2.47
C LEU A 68 0.02 -13.87 2.57
N SER A 69 -0.45 -14.67 3.54
CA SER A 69 -0.06 -16.08 3.66
C SER A 69 -0.57 -16.96 2.53
N GLU A 70 -1.47 -16.46 1.66
CA GLU A 70 -1.93 -17.12 0.44
C GLU A 70 -1.09 -16.78 -0.80
N LEU A 71 -0.12 -15.87 -0.69
CA LEU A 71 0.88 -15.67 -1.74
C LEU A 71 1.76 -16.93 -1.90
N PRO A 72 2.39 -17.15 -3.07
CA PRO A 72 3.01 -18.43 -3.42
C PRO A 72 4.10 -18.92 -2.46
N ASP A 73 4.93 -18.02 -1.94
CA ASP A 73 6.03 -18.39 -1.04
C ASP A 73 5.56 -18.52 0.41
N HIS A 74 4.34 -18.05 0.69
CA HIS A 74 3.71 -18.06 2.01
C HIS A 74 4.52 -17.31 3.07
N ALA A 75 5.27 -16.28 2.68
CA ALA A 75 6.23 -15.59 3.54
C ALA A 75 5.58 -15.00 4.80
N ALA A 76 4.32 -14.54 4.70
CA ALA A 76 3.60 -13.98 5.85
C ALA A 76 3.18 -15.02 6.90
N ARG A 77 3.32 -16.34 6.66
CA ARG A 77 3.01 -17.35 7.68
C ARG A 77 3.90 -17.24 8.91
N ASP A 78 5.10 -16.70 8.77
CA ASP A 78 6.01 -16.46 9.89
C ASP A 78 5.46 -15.41 10.88
N LEU A 79 4.52 -14.57 10.44
CA LEU A 79 3.84 -13.57 11.24
C LEU A 79 2.57 -14.11 11.94
N ALA A 80 2.18 -15.36 11.68
CA ALA A 80 1.00 -15.94 12.32
C ALA A 80 1.14 -15.97 13.85
N GLY A 81 0.13 -15.48 14.57
CA GLY A 81 0.18 -15.32 16.03
C GLY A 81 0.88 -14.04 16.51
N GLN A 82 1.35 -13.19 15.60
CA GLN A 82 1.97 -11.89 15.90
C GLN A 82 1.00 -10.73 15.65
N GLU A 83 -0.33 -10.93 15.78
CA GLU A 83 -1.33 -9.93 15.38
C GLU A 83 -1.21 -8.59 16.12
N ARG A 84 -0.48 -8.56 17.23
CA ARG A 84 -0.26 -7.35 18.04
C ARG A 84 1.03 -6.61 17.70
N LEU A 85 1.76 -6.99 16.67
CA LEU A 85 3.05 -6.43 16.29
C LEU A 85 3.08 -4.89 16.24
N PHE A 86 2.03 -4.22 15.73
CA PHE A 86 1.99 -2.74 15.70
C PHE A 86 1.80 -2.09 17.07
N VAL A 87 1.23 -2.84 18.02
CA VAL A 87 1.02 -2.41 19.40
C VAL A 87 2.25 -2.71 20.25
N ASP A 88 2.82 -3.91 20.08
CA ASP A 88 3.85 -4.44 20.95
C ASP A 88 5.25 -3.95 20.52
N GLU A 89 5.48 -3.77 19.22
CA GLU A 89 6.75 -3.29 18.68
C GLU A 89 6.67 -1.80 18.34
N GLY A 90 5.56 -1.36 17.74
CA GLY A 90 5.33 0.04 17.37
C GLY A 90 4.97 0.21 15.89
N PRO A 91 4.79 1.46 15.42
CA PRO A 91 4.24 1.75 14.09
C PRO A 91 5.29 1.63 12.97
N TYR A 92 6.02 0.52 12.93
CA TYR A 92 7.02 0.25 11.90
C TYR A 92 6.38 -0.37 10.66
N ALA A 93 6.98 -0.16 9.50
CA ALA A 93 6.61 -0.88 8.30
C ALA A 93 7.10 -2.33 8.40
N ILE A 94 6.25 -3.28 8.02
CA ILE A 94 6.63 -4.68 7.87
C ILE A 94 6.85 -4.94 6.40
N ARG A 95 8.03 -5.45 6.07
CA ARG A 95 8.34 -5.89 4.72
C ARG A 95 8.10 -7.38 4.58
N VAL A 96 7.17 -7.76 3.71
CA VAL A 96 6.91 -9.16 3.34
C VAL A 96 7.50 -9.39 1.96
N ASN A 97 8.58 -10.18 1.90
CA ASN A 97 9.22 -10.59 0.65
C ASN A 97 8.70 -11.98 0.26
N ASP A 98 7.71 -12.01 -0.61
CA ASP A 98 7.19 -13.23 -1.24
C ASP A 98 7.67 -13.25 -2.71
N GLU A 99 6.85 -13.69 -3.66
CA GLU A 99 7.13 -13.54 -5.10
C GLU A 99 7.40 -12.07 -5.49
N PHE A 100 6.78 -11.12 -4.79
CA PHE A 100 7.04 -9.68 -4.85
C PHE A 100 7.01 -9.08 -3.43
N THR A 101 7.57 -7.88 -3.30
CA THR A 101 7.61 -7.17 -2.01
C THR A 101 6.29 -6.48 -1.71
N VAL A 102 5.75 -6.68 -0.50
CA VAL A 102 4.67 -5.87 0.07
C VAL A 102 5.18 -5.19 1.33
N ASP A 103 5.14 -3.85 1.35
CA ASP A 103 5.41 -3.04 2.53
C ASP A 103 4.09 -2.71 3.23
N VAL A 104 3.84 -3.33 4.38
CA VAL A 104 2.63 -3.14 5.20
C VAL A 104 2.89 -2.07 6.25
N MET A 105 2.19 -0.96 6.16
CA MET A 105 2.46 0.24 6.96
C MET A 105 1.23 0.61 7.82
N PRO A 106 1.38 0.79 9.14
CA PRO A 106 0.30 1.29 10.01
C PRO A 106 0.16 2.83 9.94
N ALA A 107 1.19 3.50 9.41
CA ALA A 107 1.28 4.95 9.24
C ALA A 107 2.23 5.30 8.09
N ALA A 108 2.02 6.43 7.44
CA ALA A 108 2.87 6.94 6.37
C ALA A 108 3.28 8.39 6.66
N CYS A 109 4.59 8.67 6.70
CA CYS A 109 5.17 9.98 7.03
C CYS A 109 4.61 10.63 8.32
N GLY A 110 4.34 9.82 9.34
CA GLY A 110 3.79 10.30 10.63
C GLY A 110 2.27 10.42 10.67
N HIS A 111 1.58 10.16 9.55
CA HIS A 111 0.13 10.15 9.47
C HIS A 111 -0.39 8.71 9.61
N GLY A 112 -1.21 8.47 10.64
CA GLY A 112 -1.79 7.15 10.92
C GLY A 112 -3.05 6.85 10.11
N TRP A 113 -3.58 5.63 10.28
CA TRP A 113 -4.81 5.17 9.63
C TRP A 113 -5.98 6.16 9.78
N GLU A 114 -6.28 6.63 11.00
CA GLU A 114 -7.44 7.51 11.26
C GLU A 114 -7.36 8.84 10.49
N GLU A 115 -6.16 9.36 10.25
CA GLU A 115 -5.95 10.62 9.53
C GLU A 115 -6.01 10.44 8.01
N LEU A 116 -5.53 9.30 7.51
CA LEU A 116 -5.47 9.02 6.07
C LEU A 116 -6.73 8.33 5.54
N ALA A 117 -7.47 7.59 6.37
CA ALA A 117 -8.68 6.87 5.97
C ALA A 117 -9.75 7.76 5.30
N PRO A 118 -10.01 9.00 5.76
CA PRO A 118 -10.94 9.92 5.09
C PRO A 118 -10.53 10.31 3.66
N HIS A 119 -9.27 10.07 3.28
CA HIS A 119 -8.73 10.38 1.95
C HIS A 119 -8.67 9.15 1.04
N ILE A 120 -9.12 7.98 1.49
CA ILE A 120 -9.17 6.77 0.66
C ILE A 120 -10.33 6.87 -0.32
N GLU A 121 -10.06 6.55 -1.58
CA GLU A 121 -11.04 6.50 -2.66
C GLU A 121 -10.90 5.20 -3.44
N ALA A 122 -12.02 4.69 -3.96
CA ALA A 122 -11.99 3.51 -4.82
C ALA A 122 -11.55 3.92 -6.23
N ARG A 123 -10.56 3.20 -6.77
CA ARG A 123 -10.11 3.31 -8.17
C ARG A 123 -10.24 1.97 -8.86
N GLU A 124 -10.80 1.96 -10.07
CA GLU A 124 -10.92 0.76 -10.87
C GLU A 124 -9.63 0.54 -11.69
N VAL A 125 -9.03 -0.65 -11.55
CA VAL A 125 -7.89 -1.09 -12.35
C VAL A 125 -8.22 -2.47 -12.90
N ASP A 126 -8.28 -2.58 -14.23
CA ASP A 126 -8.67 -3.80 -14.95
C ASP A 126 -9.95 -4.47 -14.41
N GLY A 127 -10.95 -3.65 -14.04
CA GLY A 127 -12.24 -4.11 -13.52
C GLY A 127 -12.26 -4.45 -12.02
N VAL A 128 -11.14 -4.30 -11.31
CA VAL A 128 -11.05 -4.50 -9.86
C VAL A 128 -11.03 -3.16 -9.14
N ALA A 129 -11.93 -3.00 -8.16
CA ALA A 129 -11.98 -1.81 -7.31
C ALA A 129 -10.90 -1.89 -6.22
N ILE A 130 -9.92 -1.00 -6.30
CA ILE A 130 -8.80 -0.91 -5.36
C ILE A 130 -9.01 0.32 -4.46
N PRO A 131 -8.95 0.19 -3.13
CA PRO A 131 -8.88 1.34 -2.24
C PRO A 131 -7.51 2.00 -2.40
N VAL A 132 -7.47 3.24 -2.87
CA VAL A 132 -6.24 3.99 -3.13
C VAL A 132 -6.28 5.27 -2.31
N LEU A 133 -5.15 5.66 -1.73
CA LEU A 133 -5.04 6.96 -1.10
C LEU A 133 -5.16 8.06 -2.16
N GLY A 134 -6.14 8.95 -1.99
CA GLY A 134 -6.41 10.05 -2.90
C GLY A 134 -5.26 11.06 -2.95
N LEU A 135 -5.29 11.95 -3.94
CA LEU A 135 -4.21 12.95 -4.15
C LEU A 135 -3.92 13.81 -2.92
N ALA A 136 -4.97 14.20 -2.18
CA ALA A 136 -4.82 14.97 -0.95
C ALA A 136 -4.08 14.17 0.14
N GLY A 137 -4.45 12.90 0.34
CA GLY A 137 -3.78 12.01 1.29
C GLY A 137 -2.34 11.70 0.85
N LEU A 138 -2.11 11.42 -0.43
CA LEU A 138 -0.76 11.18 -0.95
C LEU A 138 0.16 12.39 -0.72
N LEU A 139 -0.36 13.62 -0.85
CA LEU A 139 0.40 14.82 -0.57
C LEU A 139 0.83 14.93 0.90
N LEU A 140 0.00 14.47 1.85
CA LEU A 140 0.39 14.38 3.27
C LEU A 140 1.58 13.42 3.44
N THR A 141 1.57 12.30 2.72
CA THR A 141 2.64 11.29 2.79
C THR A 141 3.91 11.63 2.00
N LYS A 142 4.00 12.82 1.39
CA LYS A 142 5.12 13.23 0.52
C LYS A 142 5.86 14.46 1.05
N GLN A 143 5.85 14.64 2.38
CA GLN A 143 6.55 15.72 3.07
C GLN A 143 7.98 15.33 3.53
N GLY A 144 8.48 14.16 3.13
CA GLY A 144 9.82 13.69 3.46
C GLY A 144 10.95 14.48 2.78
N MET A 145 12.17 14.35 3.31
CA MET A 145 13.37 15.02 2.78
C MET A 145 13.96 14.36 1.51
N ARG A 146 13.38 13.26 1.00
CA ARG A 146 13.90 12.56 -0.19
C ARG A 146 13.58 13.38 -1.45
N ASP A 147 14.54 13.49 -2.37
CA ASP A 147 14.34 14.27 -3.60
C ASP A 147 13.18 13.75 -4.47
N ARG A 148 12.92 12.44 -4.43
CA ARG A 148 11.76 11.82 -5.08
C ARG A 148 10.44 12.30 -4.48
N ASP A 149 10.36 12.40 -3.14
CA ASP A 149 9.13 12.86 -2.48
C ASP A 149 8.83 14.33 -2.81
N ARG A 150 9.86 15.15 -2.99
CA ARG A 150 9.72 16.55 -3.43
C ARG A 150 9.10 16.66 -4.82
N ALA A 151 9.56 15.83 -5.76
CA ALA A 151 9.04 15.79 -7.12
C ALA A 151 7.59 15.29 -7.14
N ASP A 152 7.30 14.21 -6.41
CA ASP A 152 5.94 13.69 -6.24
C ASP A 152 5.01 14.78 -5.67
N ALA A 153 5.43 15.46 -4.60
CA ALA A 153 4.64 16.53 -3.98
C ALA A 153 4.34 17.69 -4.94
N ALA A 154 5.26 18.03 -5.84
CA ALA A 154 5.03 19.07 -6.85
C ALA A 154 3.96 18.65 -7.87
N VAL A 155 4.03 17.40 -8.35
CA VAL A 155 3.05 16.82 -9.28
C VAL A 155 1.67 16.76 -8.63
N LEU A 156 1.58 16.27 -7.39
CA LEU A 156 0.32 16.14 -6.64
C LEU A 156 -0.33 17.50 -6.35
N ARG A 157 0.45 18.53 -6.01
CA ARG A 157 -0.07 19.90 -5.83
C ARG A 157 -0.66 20.45 -7.14
N ALA A 158 0.07 20.32 -8.25
CA ALA A 158 -0.41 20.78 -9.55
C ALA A 158 -1.69 20.05 -9.99
N ALA A 159 -1.82 18.76 -9.67
CA ALA A 159 -3.02 17.98 -9.94
C ALA A 159 -4.24 18.49 -9.14
N LEU A 160 -4.05 18.73 -7.83
CA LEU A 160 -5.10 19.26 -6.96
C LEU A 160 -5.55 20.67 -7.39
N GLU A 161 -4.63 21.53 -7.83
CA GLU A 161 -4.97 22.87 -8.33
C GLU A 161 -5.85 22.82 -9.58
N ARG A 162 -5.56 21.91 -10.53
CA ARG A 162 -6.38 21.73 -11.74
C ARG A 162 -7.80 21.27 -11.39
N LEU A 163 -7.94 20.27 -10.52
CA LEU A 163 -9.25 19.76 -10.09
C LEU A 163 -10.11 20.84 -9.40
N ARG A 164 -9.49 21.75 -8.63
CA ARG A 164 -10.19 22.87 -7.99
C ARG A 164 -10.59 23.96 -8.98
N GLY A 165 -9.82 24.16 -10.05
CA GLY A 165 -10.12 25.13 -11.11
C GLY A 165 -11.20 24.66 -12.09
N GLU A 166 -11.40 23.35 -12.25
CA GLU A 166 -12.45 22.76 -13.09
C GLU A 166 -13.82 22.68 -12.38
N SER A 167 -13.83 22.83 -11.06
CA SER A 167 -15.04 22.75 -10.22
C SER A 167 -15.69 24.12 -9.91
N GLY A 168 -15.19 25.21 -10.52
CA GLY A 168 -15.68 26.58 -10.34
C GLY A 168 -16.06 27.25 -11.65
#